data_AF-A0A971IQ49-F1
#
_entry.id   AF-A0A971IQ49-F1
#
_cell.length_a   1.000
_cell.length_b   1.000
_cell.length_c   1.000
_cell.angle_alpha   90.00
_cell.angle_beta   90.00
_cell.angle_gamma   90.00
#
_symmetry.space_group_name_H-M   'P 1'
#
loop_
_entity.id
_entity.type
_entity.pdbx_description
1 polymer ?
#
loop_
_entity_poly.entity_id
_entity_poly.type
_entity_poly.pdbx_seq_one_letter_code
_entity_poly.pdbx_strand_id
1 'polypeptide(L)' 'MKESALTYSQAKQELEEIVSAIESGELDVDALTEKVKRASELIAFCKERLTKTDEELQKILDEIN' A
#
# COMPACT_ATOMS: atom_id res chain seq x y z
N MET A 1 -19.41 11.18 -7.65
CA MET A 1 -18.70 9.92 -7.91
C MET A 1 -17.21 10.28 -7.83
N LYS A 2 -16.53 9.98 -6.73
CA LYS A 2 -15.12 10.39 -6.55
C LYS A 2 -14.22 9.35 -7.21
N GLU A 3 -13.35 9.82 -8.09
CA GLU A 3 -12.38 9.04 -8.85
C GLU A 3 -11.63 8.05 -7.97
N SER A 4 -11.53 6.81 -8.46
CA SER A 4 -10.94 5.64 -7.83
C SER A 4 -9.42 5.72 -7.77
N ALA A 5 -8.88 6.80 -7.19
CA ALA A 5 -7.49 6.82 -6.76
C ALA A 5 -7.38 5.91 -5.53
N LEU A 6 -6.60 4.84 -5.63
CA LEU A 6 -6.30 3.96 -4.50
C LEU A 6 -5.80 4.82 -3.34
N THR A 7 -6.47 4.80 -2.20
CA THR A 7 -6.01 5.52 -1.00
C THR A 7 -5.04 4.67 -0.20
N TYR A 8 -4.22 5.30 0.65
CA TYR A 8 -3.33 4.57 1.56
C TYR A 8 -4.09 3.58 2.44
N SER A 9 -5.27 3.98 2.95
CA SER A 9 -6.13 3.11 3.75
C SER A 9 -6.65 1.90 2.97
N GLN A 10 -7.05 2.09 1.72
CA GLN A 10 -7.48 0.98 0.85
C GLN A 10 -6.32 0.05 0.52
N ALA A 11 -5.14 0.60 0.20
CA ALA A 11 -3.95 -0.19 -0.07
C ALA A 11 -3.53 -1.02 1.15
N LYS A 12 -3.62 -0.45 2.36
CA LYS A 12 -3.36 -1.15 3.62
C LYS A 12 -4.37 -2.28 3.86
N GLN A 13 -5.66 -2.02 3.64
CA GLN A 13 -6.70 -3.04 3.81
C GLN A 13 -6.50 -4.21 2.85
N GLU A 14 -6.22 -3.91 1.57
CA GLU A 14 -5.95 -4.95 0.56
C GLU A 14 -4.69 -5.76 0.91
N LEU A 15 -3.66 -5.12 1.48
CA LEU A 15 -2.46 -5.81 1.98
C LEU A 15 -2.80 -6.78 3.12
N GLU A 16 -3.63 -6.37 4.07
CA GLU A 16 -4.08 -7.21 5.20
C GLU A 16 -4.89 -8.43 4.71
N GLU A 17 -5.76 -8.24 3.73
CA GLU A 17 -6.52 -9.31 3.08
C GLU A 17 -5.58 -10.31 2.37
N ILE A 18 -4.56 -9.81 1.68
CA ILE A 18 -3.56 -10.66 1.03
C ILE A 18 -2.78 -11.48 2.07
N VAL A 19 -2.31 -10.84 3.15
CA VAL A 19 -1.58 -11.54 4.23
C VAL A 19 -2.45 -12.61 4.86
N SER A 20 -3.71 -12.27 5.18
CA SER A 20 -4.65 -13.24 5.76
C SER A 20 -4.92 -14.42 4.83
N ALA A 21 -5.04 -14.17 3.51
CA ALA A 21 -5.18 -15.25 2.52
C ALA A 21 -3.93 -16.14 2.46
N ILE A 22 -2.72 -15.58 2.55
CA ILE A 22 -1.47 -16.35 2.58
C ILE A 22 -1.36 -17.18 3.86
N GLU A 23 -1.69 -16.59 5.01
CA GLU A 23 -1.66 -17.26 6.31
C GLU A 23 -2.71 -18.37 6.44
N SER A 24 -3.81 -18.29 5.69
CA SER A 24 -4.82 -19.36 5.65
C SER A 24 -4.26 -20.69 5.13
N GLY A 25 -3.19 -20.65 4.32
CA GLY A 25 -2.54 -21.86 3.79
C GLY A 25 -3.35 -22.63 2.75
N GLU A 26 -4.52 -22.13 2.33
CA GLU A 26 -5.38 -22.76 1.32
C GLU A 26 -5.02 -22.34 -0.12
N LEU A 27 -4.03 -21.47 -0.31
CA LEU A 27 -3.60 -20.99 -1.62
C LEU A 27 -2.67 -21.98 -2.32
N ASP A 28 -2.89 -22.20 -3.61
CA ASP A 28 -1.92 -22.88 -4.46
C ASP A 28 -0.69 -21.98 -4.75
N VAL A 29 0.37 -22.57 -5.33
CA VAL A 29 1.65 -21.90 -5.58
C VAL A 29 1.52 -20.76 -6.61
N ASP A 30 0.62 -20.88 -7.59
CA ASP A 30 0.41 -19.87 -8.62
C ASP A 30 -0.33 -18.66 -8.02
N ALA A 31 -1.38 -18.91 -7.24
CA ALA A 31 -2.13 -17.92 -6.48
C ALA A 31 -1.26 -17.21 -5.45
N LEU A 32 -0.37 -17.93 -4.76
CA LEU A 32 0.60 -17.33 -3.84
C LEU A 32 1.48 -16.31 -4.57
N THR A 33 1.99 -16.68 -5.75
CA THR A 33 2.84 -15.81 -6.57
C THR A 33 2.10 -14.53 -6.99
N GLU A 34 0.85 -14.65 -7.43
CA GLU A 34 0.01 -13.49 -7.78
C GLU A 34 -0.25 -12.57 -6.58
N LYS A 35 -0.60 -13.15 -5.43
CA LYS A 35 -0.87 -12.40 -4.19
C LYS A 35 0.37 -11.67 -3.69
N VAL A 36 1.53 -12.31 -3.72
CA VAL A 36 2.81 -11.67 -3.33
C VAL A 36 3.18 -10.54 -4.30
N LYS A 37 2.98 -10.73 -5.60
CA LYS A 37 3.23 -9.68 -6.59
C LYS A 37 2.33 -8.46 -6.33
N ARG A 38 1.04 -8.70 -6.07
CA ARG A 38 0.10 -7.63 -5.72
C ARG A 38 0.48 -6.91 -4.43
N ALA A 39 0.87 -7.65 -3.39
CA ALA A 39 1.35 -7.07 -2.14
C ALA A 39 2.58 -6.17 -2.37
N SER A 40 3.50 -6.56 -3.25
CA SER A 40 4.67 -5.76 -3.61
C SER A 40 4.29 -4.42 -4.26
N GLU A 41 3.31 -4.42 -5.17
CA GLU A 41 2.78 -3.20 -5.79
C GLU A 41 2.16 -2.26 -4.75
N LEU A 42 1.36 -2.80 -3.82
CA LEU A 42 0.72 -2.03 -2.75
C LEU A 42 1.75 -1.43 -1.79
N ILE A 43 2.80 -2.17 -1.45
CA ILE A 43 3.89 -1.66 -0.61
C ILE A 43 4.63 -0.51 -1.31
N ALA A 44 4.93 -0.65 -2.61
CA ALA A 44 5.56 0.41 -3.38
C ALA A 44 4.70 1.68 -3.40
N PHE A 45 3.40 1.52 -3.65
CA PHE A 45 2.43 2.62 -3.61
C PHE A 45 2.39 3.30 -2.24
N CYS A 46 2.29 2.52 -1.15
CA CYS A 46 2.28 3.05 0.21
C CYS A 46 3.56 3.83 0.52
N LYS A 47 4.72 3.32 0.11
CA LYS A 47 6.01 3.96 0.31
C LYS A 47 6.09 5.30 -0.44
N GLU A 48 5.67 5.34 -1.69
CA GLU A 48 5.64 6.59 -2.47
C GLU A 48 4.74 7.65 -1.82
N ARG A 49 3.56 7.25 -1.35
CA ARG A 49 2.63 8.15 -0.64
C ARG A 49 3.23 8.69 0.65
N LEU A 50 3.89 7.84 1.43
CA LEU A 50 4.56 8.25 2.67
C LEU A 50 5.70 9.23 2.38
N THR A 51 6.56 8.94 1.39
CA THR A 51 7.64 9.84 0.98
C THR A 51 7.12 11.21 0.53
N LYS A 52 6.09 11.25 -0.31
CA LYS A 52 5.46 12.51 -0.74
C LYS A 52 4.89 13.29 0.44
N THR A 53 4.23 12.61 1.37
CA THR A 53 3.68 13.23 2.57
C THR A 53 4.79 13.81 3.46
N ASP A 54 5.89 13.08 3.63
CA ASP A 54 7.05 13.53 4.41
C ASP A 54 7.72 14.76 3.77
N GLU A 55 7.90 14.77 2.45
CA GLU A 55 8.42 15.94 1.72
C GLU A 55 7.52 17.17 1.85
N GLU A 56 6.20 17.00 1.77
CA GLU A 56 5.23 18.10 2.00
C GLU A 56 5.31 18.61 3.44
N LEU A 57 5.40 17.72 4.43
CA LEU A 57 5.56 18.09 5.83
C LEU A 57 6.86 18.87 6.06
N GLN A 58 7.98 18.41 5.50
CA GLN A 58 9.26 19.13 5.59
C GLN A 58 9.16 20.54 5.01
N LYS A 59 8.55 20.72 3.83
CA LYS A 59 8.34 22.05 3.25
C LYS A 59 7.53 22.98 4.15
N ILE A 60 6.44 22.47 4.75
CA ILE A 60 5.62 23.26 5.67
C ILE A 60 6.42 23.66 6.91
N LEU A 61 7.25 22.75 7.45
CA LEU A 61 8.10 23.04 8.59
C LEU A 61 9.19 24.08 8.26
N ASP A 62 9.77 24.02 7.06
CA ASP A 62 10.75 24.98 6.57
C ASP A 62 10.14 26.39 6.36
N GLU A 63 8.86 26.48 5.96
CA GLU A 63 8.15 27.76 5.84
C GLU A 63 7.81 28.43 7.18
N ILE A 64 7.81 27.66 8.28
CA ILE A 64 7.52 28.15 9.64
C ILE A 64 8.78 28.63 10.37
N ASN A 65 9.98 28.21 9.93
CA ASN A 65 11.27 28.60 10.51
C ASN A 65 11.89 29.85 9.85
#